data_AF-A0A956XTX8-F1
#
_entry.id   AF-A0A956XTX8-F1
#
_cell.length_a   1.000
_cell.length_b   1.000
_cell.length_c   1.000
_cell.angle_alpha   90.00
_cell.angle_beta   90.00
_cell.angle_gamma   90.00
#
_symmetry.space_group_name_H-M   'P 1'
#
loop_
_entity.id
_entity.type
_entity.pdbx_description
1 polymer ?
#
loop_
_entity_poly.entity_id
_entity_poly.type
_entity_poly.pdbx_seq_one_letter_code
_entity_poly.pdbx_strand_id
1 'polypeptide(L)'
;MKTTDLDSSQREAIPAGQVPDVLLIEPYYTGSHKAWADGLISASNLNISLLALPGQFWKWRMQGGAVTLARLFEEGAYQPDLIVATDMMDLSIFRALTRAKTASTPCALYFHENQLTYPQNRRQGHGWRYGFINYVSALAADVVFFNSQFHMDIFFDELPRMLKHFADYNELTTIDTIRSKSSVLPLGLDL
;
A
#
# COMPACT_ATOMS: atom_id res chain seq x y z
N MET A 1 17.76 -21.86 -30.26
CA MET A 1 18.04 -20.89 -29.18
C MET A 1 17.31 -21.40 -27.95
N LYS A 2 18.04 -21.98 -27.00
CA LYS A 2 17.45 -22.59 -25.80
C LYS A 2 16.81 -21.47 -24.97
N THR A 3 15.52 -21.58 -24.73
CA THR A 3 14.80 -20.80 -23.73
C THR A 3 15.38 -21.15 -22.38
N THR A 4 16.07 -20.20 -21.76
CA THR A 4 16.49 -20.29 -20.37
C THR A 4 15.21 -20.21 -19.54
N ASP A 5 14.86 -21.33 -18.89
CA ASP A 5 13.84 -21.35 -17.85
C ASP A 5 14.26 -20.36 -16.76
N LEU A 6 13.55 -19.24 -16.67
CA LEU A 6 13.56 -18.39 -15.49
C LEU A 6 12.76 -19.15 -14.44
N ASP A 7 13.46 -20.00 -13.71
CA ASP A 7 13.05 -20.56 -12.43
C ASP A 7 12.66 -19.38 -11.53
N SER A 8 11.36 -19.08 -11.52
CA SER A 8 10.73 -18.12 -10.62
C SER A 8 10.62 -18.84 -9.29
N SER A 9 11.77 -18.81 -8.61
CA SER A 9 12.03 -19.38 -7.30
C SER A 9 10.77 -19.40 -6.43
N GLN A 10 10.27 -20.61 -6.20
CA GLN A 10 9.41 -20.91 -5.08
C GLN A 10 10.18 -20.51 -3.82
N ARG A 11 9.90 -19.34 -3.24
CA ARG A 11 10.34 -19.06 -1.87
C ARG A 11 9.62 -20.07 -0.98
N GLU A 12 10.41 -20.85 -0.23
CA GLU A 12 9.88 -21.78 0.77
C GLU A 12 9.00 -21.00 1.76
N ALA A 13 7.89 -21.60 2.19
CA ALA A 13 7.04 -21.01 3.21
C ALA A 13 7.88 -20.69 4.46
N ILE A 14 7.60 -19.55 5.11
CA ILE A 14 8.30 -19.13 6.33
C ILE A 14 8.27 -20.31 7.32
N PRO A 15 9.43 -20.85 7.73
CA PRO A 15 9.49 -22.01 8.60
C PRO A 15 8.71 -21.78 9.89
N ALA A 16 8.02 -22.82 10.37
CA ALA A 16 7.28 -22.74 11.60
C ALA A 16 8.20 -22.32 12.77
N GLY A 17 7.88 -21.18 13.40
CA GLY A 17 8.66 -20.62 14.51
C GLY A 17 9.69 -19.54 14.12
N GLN A 18 9.88 -19.26 12.82
CA GLN A 18 10.65 -18.09 12.39
C GLN A 18 9.78 -16.84 12.42
N VAL A 19 10.29 -15.77 13.06
CA VAL A 19 9.66 -14.45 13.02
C VAL A 19 9.89 -13.86 11.63
N PRO A 20 8.85 -13.42 10.91
CA PRO A 20 8.99 -12.89 9.56
C PRO A 20 9.68 -11.52 9.56
N ASP A 21 10.52 -11.28 8.55
CA ASP A 21 11.11 -9.98 8.27
C ASP A 21 10.11 -9.11 7.50
N VAL A 22 9.66 -8.02 8.12
CA VAL A 22 8.65 -7.12 7.55
C VAL A 22 9.30 -5.80 7.14
N LEU A 23 9.08 -5.40 5.89
CA LEU A 23 9.39 -4.05 5.44
C LEU A 23 8.15 -3.18 5.52
N LEU A 24 8.14 -2.25 6.47
CA LEU A 24 7.11 -1.21 6.58
C LEU A 24 7.51 -0.01 5.72
N ILE A 25 6.64 0.39 4.79
CA ILE A 25 6.85 1.50 3.87
C ILE A 25 5.86 2.63 4.17
N GLU A 26 6.37 3.78 4.61
CA GLU A 26 5.57 4.96 4.95
C GLU A 26 6.07 6.23 4.22
N PRO A 27 5.45 6.62 3.09
CA PRO A 27 5.87 7.79 2.30
C PRO A 27 5.62 9.14 2.98
N TYR A 28 4.78 9.21 4.01
CA TYR A 28 4.36 10.41 4.70
C TYR A 28 4.57 10.28 6.22
N TYR A 29 5.82 10.09 6.62
CA TYR A 29 6.19 9.85 8.01
C TYR A 29 6.13 11.09 8.88
N THR A 30 4.94 11.41 9.39
CA THR A 30 4.67 12.47 10.36
C THR A 30 3.34 12.22 11.08
N GLY A 31 3.04 12.97 12.14
CA GLY A 31 1.73 12.97 12.81
C GLY A 31 1.23 11.56 13.17
N SER A 32 -0.02 11.27 12.81
CA SER A 32 -0.68 9.98 13.06
C SER A 32 0.00 8.80 12.34
N HIS A 33 0.53 9.00 11.13
CA HIS A 33 1.25 7.97 10.38
C HIS A 33 2.51 7.53 11.13
N LYS A 34 3.30 8.50 11.61
CA LYS A 34 4.49 8.23 12.42
C LYS A 34 4.12 7.49 13.71
N ALA A 35 3.11 7.99 14.43
CA ALA A 35 2.67 7.37 15.69
C ALA A 35 2.23 5.91 15.50
N TRP A 36 1.49 5.62 14.42
CA TRP A 36 1.10 4.25 14.11
C TRP A 36 2.30 3.37 13.73
N ALA A 37 3.19 3.85 12.86
CA ALA A 37 4.35 3.08 12.43
C ALA A 37 5.28 2.75 13.61
N ASP A 38 5.58 3.74 14.46
CA ASP A 38 6.34 3.53 15.69
C ASP A 38 5.63 2.57 16.66
N GLY A 39 4.30 2.70 16.79
CA GLY A 39 3.49 1.82 17.62
C GLY A 39 3.52 0.37 17.14
N LEU A 40 3.36 0.16 15.83
CA LEU A 40 3.43 -1.16 15.21
C LEU A 40 4.82 -1.79 15.41
N ILE A 41 5.90 -1.02 15.22
CA ILE A 41 7.28 -1.49 15.42
C ILE A 41 7.51 -1.88 16.88
N SER A 42 7.06 -1.07 17.84
CA SER A 42 7.33 -1.28 19.27
C SER A 42 6.44 -2.33 19.94
N ALA A 43 5.20 -2.50 19.46
CA ALA A 43 4.23 -3.44 20.06
C ALA A 43 4.21 -4.82 19.39
N SER A 44 4.79 -4.98 18.20
CA SER A 44 4.78 -6.26 17.50
C SER A 44 5.96 -7.16 17.90
N ASN A 45 5.75 -8.48 17.80
CA ASN A 45 6.82 -9.47 17.89
C ASN A 45 7.49 -9.74 16.52
N LEU A 46 7.27 -8.86 15.53
CA LEU A 46 7.77 -9.01 14.16
C LEU A 46 9.13 -8.31 14.03
N ASN A 47 9.96 -8.75 13.09
CA ASN A 47 11.18 -8.02 12.78
C ASN A 47 10.87 -6.94 11.72
N ILE A 48 10.55 -5.73 12.17
CA ILE A 48 10.10 -4.65 11.28
C ILE A 48 11.24 -3.68 10.95
N SER A 49 11.56 -3.57 9.66
CA SER A 49 12.39 -2.50 9.11
C SER A 49 11.51 -1.39 8.52
N LEU A 50 11.79 -0.13 8.86
CA LEU A 50 11.07 1.03 8.32
C LEU A 50 11.82 1.64 7.12
N LEU A 51 11.10 1.81 6.01
CA LEU A 51 11.52 2.59 4.85
C LEU A 51 10.53 3.75 4.64
N ALA A 52 10.97 4.97 4.95
CA ALA A 52 10.08 6.10 5.05
C ALA A 52 10.62 7.37 4.39
N LEU A 53 9.71 8.30 4.05
CA LEU A 53 10.05 9.67 3.66
C LEU A 53 9.48 10.67 4.66
N PRO A 54 10.12 11.83 4.87
CA PRO A 54 9.58 12.87 5.73
C PRO A 54 8.17 13.30 5.29
N GLY A 55 7.26 13.49 6.24
CA GLY A 55 5.87 13.91 6.00
C GLY A 55 5.72 15.35 5.50
N GLN A 56 6.18 15.61 4.28
CA GLN A 56 6.12 16.89 3.59
C GLN A 56 5.53 16.68 2.19
N PHE A 57 4.85 17.71 1.66
CA PHE A 57 4.30 17.70 0.30
C PHE A 57 3.47 16.44 0.00
N TRP A 58 2.42 16.18 0.79
CA TRP A 58 1.65 14.93 0.76
C TRP A 58 1.22 14.50 -0.66
N LYS A 59 0.80 15.44 -1.51
CA LYS A 59 0.47 15.21 -2.92
C LYS A 59 1.64 14.59 -3.71
N TRP A 60 2.84 15.11 -3.47
CA TRP A 60 4.06 14.57 -4.06
C TRP A 60 4.47 13.24 -3.44
N ARG A 61 4.17 12.98 -2.16
CA ARG A 61 4.39 11.65 -1.56
C ARG A 61 3.53 10.58 -2.21
N MET A 62 2.25 10.88 -2.45
CA MET A 62 1.38 9.95 -3.17
C MET A 62 1.84 9.70 -4.60
N GLN A 63 2.18 10.76 -5.34
CA GLN A 63 2.48 10.65 -6.76
C GLN A 63 3.93 10.20 -7.08
N GLY A 64 4.91 10.74 -6.35
CA GLY A 64 6.34 10.54 -6.62
C GLY A 64 7.07 9.77 -5.51
N GLY A 65 6.43 9.51 -4.37
CA GLY A 65 7.03 8.79 -3.25
C GLY A 65 7.45 7.38 -3.65
N ALA A 66 6.61 6.65 -4.40
CA ALA A 66 6.90 5.30 -4.87
C ALA A 66 8.22 5.20 -5.65
N VAL A 67 8.51 6.18 -6.51
CA VAL A 67 9.78 6.23 -7.28
C VAL A 67 10.97 6.41 -6.35
N THR A 68 10.85 7.31 -5.37
CA THR A 68 11.92 7.58 -4.40
C THR A 68 12.16 6.37 -3.51
N LEU A 69 11.08 5.76 -3.01
CA LEU A 69 11.13 4.59 -2.12
C LEU A 69 11.64 3.36 -2.85
N ALA A 70 11.29 3.15 -4.13
CA ALA A 70 11.85 2.08 -4.94
C ALA A 70 13.37 2.22 -5.09
N ARG A 71 13.87 3.43 -5.37
CA ARG A 71 15.32 3.70 -5.41
C ARG A 71 15.99 3.38 -4.07
N LEU A 72 15.43 3.87 -2.97
CA LEU A 72 15.98 3.63 -1.63
C LEU A 72 15.92 2.15 -1.22
N PHE A 73 14.88 1.43 -1.65
CA PHE A 73 14.77 -0.02 -1.47
C PHE A 73 15.88 -0.76 -2.22
N GLU A 74 16.18 -0.36 -3.46
CA GLU A 74 17.24 -0.97 -4.27
C GLU A 74 18.65 -0.64 -3.75
N GLU A 75 18.85 0.56 -3.24
CA GLU A 75 20.09 0.99 -2.56
C GLU A 75 20.27 0.27 -1.21
N GLY A 76 19.18 -0.15 -0.58
CA GLY A 76 19.16 -0.91 0.66
C GLY A 76 19.38 -2.42 0.46
N ALA A 77 19.79 -3.09 1.53
CA ALA A 77 19.95 -4.55 1.57
C ALA A 77 18.66 -5.25 2.08
N TYR A 78 17.48 -4.73 1.72
CA TYR A 78 16.20 -5.27 2.19
C TYR A 78 15.86 -6.59 1.49
N GLN A 79 15.48 -7.61 2.27
CA GLN A 79 14.98 -8.90 1.76
C GLN A 79 13.73 -9.35 2.54
N PRO A 80 12.65 -8.56 2.55
CA PRO A 80 11.50 -8.84 3.39
C PRO A 80 10.77 -10.12 2.96
N ASP A 81 10.21 -10.80 3.96
CA ASP A 81 9.20 -11.84 3.79
C ASP A 81 7.82 -11.24 3.55
N LEU A 82 7.57 -10.03 4.04
CA LEU A 82 6.32 -9.28 3.86
C LEU A 82 6.60 -7.79 3.68
N ILE A 83 5.93 -7.16 2.71
CA ILE A 83 5.89 -5.71 2.59
C ILE A 83 4.55 -5.19 3.15
N VAL A 84 4.61 -4.22 4.04
CA VAL A 84 3.43 -3.46 4.48
C VAL A 84 3.62 -2.03 4.00
N ALA A 85 2.74 -1.55 3.13
CA ALA A 85 2.74 -0.16 2.65
C ALA A 85 1.50 0.58 3.16
N THR A 86 1.57 1.90 3.22
CA THR A 86 0.39 2.73 3.54
C THR A 86 -0.26 3.32 2.29
N ASP A 87 -1.54 3.71 2.42
CA ASP A 87 -2.35 4.27 1.34
C ASP A 87 -1.80 5.58 0.74
N MET A 88 -0.80 6.18 1.40
CA MET A 88 -0.06 7.34 0.92
C MET A 88 0.97 7.03 -0.18
N MET A 89 1.06 5.79 -0.64
CA MET A 89 1.93 5.37 -1.76
C MET A 89 1.13 4.89 -2.97
N ASP A 90 1.66 5.13 -4.17
CA ASP A 90 1.36 4.30 -5.34
C ASP A 90 2.12 2.96 -5.26
N LEU A 91 1.49 1.95 -4.66
CA LEU A 91 2.05 0.61 -4.52
C LEU A 91 2.22 -0.08 -5.88
N SER A 92 1.38 0.24 -6.86
CA SER A 92 1.47 -0.36 -8.20
C SER A 92 2.80 0.03 -8.89
N ILE A 93 3.20 1.30 -8.76
CA ILE A 93 4.49 1.80 -9.27
C ILE A 93 5.64 1.18 -8.48
N PHE A 94 5.56 1.15 -7.15
CA PHE A 94 6.63 0.56 -6.33
C PHE A 94 6.88 -0.91 -6.71
N ARG A 95 5.83 -1.72 -6.83
CA ARG A 95 5.93 -3.12 -7.27
C ARG A 95 6.54 -3.23 -8.66
N ALA A 96 6.11 -2.39 -9.62
CA ALA A 96 6.65 -2.42 -10.97
C ALA A 96 8.17 -2.12 -11.00
N LEU A 97 8.62 -1.14 -10.22
CA LEU A 97 10.01 -0.70 -10.17
C LEU A 97 10.92 -1.67 -9.39
N THR A 98 10.38 -2.40 -8.42
CA THR A 98 11.15 -3.32 -7.55
C THR A 98 10.94 -4.80 -7.87
N ARG A 99 10.19 -5.11 -8.93
CA ARG A 99 9.69 -6.47 -9.26
C ARG A 99 10.77 -7.56 -9.27
N ALA A 100 12.01 -7.21 -9.63
CA ALA A 100 13.12 -8.16 -9.66
C ALA A 100 13.40 -8.79 -8.29
N LYS A 101 13.07 -8.08 -7.20
CA LYS A 101 13.24 -8.53 -5.82
C LYS A 101 11.90 -8.81 -5.11
N THR A 102 10.81 -8.17 -5.55
CA THR A 102 9.53 -8.17 -4.81
C THR A 102 8.39 -8.93 -5.51
N ALA A 103 8.60 -9.51 -6.70
CA ALA A 103 7.53 -10.18 -7.45
C ALA A 103 6.80 -11.26 -6.64
N SER A 104 7.55 -12.05 -5.85
CA SER A 104 7.02 -13.12 -5.02
C SER A 104 6.79 -12.70 -3.55
N THR A 105 7.07 -11.45 -3.18
CA THR A 105 6.92 -10.98 -1.81
C THR A 105 5.47 -10.53 -1.61
N PRO A 106 4.72 -11.15 -0.67
CA PRO A 106 3.39 -10.68 -0.32
C PRO A 106 3.41 -9.22 0.11
N CYS A 107 2.37 -8.48 -0.27
CA CYS A 107 2.23 -7.09 0.09
C CYS A 107 0.85 -6.78 0.68
N ALA A 108 0.85 -6.23 1.89
CA ALA A 108 -0.34 -5.65 2.50
C ALA A 108 -0.35 -4.13 2.31
N LEU A 109 -1.52 -3.58 2.01
CA LEU A 109 -1.75 -2.13 1.96
C LEU A 109 -2.65 -1.71 3.12
N TYR A 110 -2.18 -0.78 3.95
CA TYR A 110 -2.90 -0.27 5.10
C TYR A 110 -3.44 1.13 4.84
N PHE A 111 -4.76 1.30 4.94
CA PHE A 111 -5.46 2.56 4.78
C PHE A 111 -5.61 3.27 6.13
N HIS A 112 -4.85 4.35 6.31
CA HIS A 112 -5.01 5.32 7.40
C HIS A 112 -6.17 6.26 7.16
N GLU A 113 -6.33 6.65 5.91
CA GLU A 113 -7.34 7.57 5.42
C GLU A 113 -7.81 7.12 4.04
N ASN A 114 -8.68 7.91 3.41
CA ASN A 114 -9.17 7.60 2.07
C ASN A 114 -9.22 8.87 1.23
N GLN A 115 -8.50 8.87 0.12
CA GLN A 115 -8.41 10.02 -0.76
C GLN A 115 -9.64 10.18 -1.67
N LEU A 116 -10.52 9.16 -1.76
CA LEU A 116 -11.81 9.25 -2.45
C LEU A 116 -12.74 10.29 -1.79
N THR A 117 -12.66 10.41 -0.46
CA THR A 117 -13.50 11.34 0.34
C THR A 117 -12.81 12.65 0.70
N TYR A 118 -11.55 12.84 0.32
CA TYR A 118 -10.83 14.04 0.71
C TYR A 118 -11.47 15.28 0.06
N PRO A 119 -11.71 16.38 0.82
CA PRO A 119 -12.43 17.54 0.33
C PRO A 119 -11.82 18.10 -0.97
N GLN A 120 -12.61 18.05 -2.04
CA GLN A 120 -12.22 18.61 -3.32
C GLN A 120 -12.53 20.10 -3.35
N ASN A 121 -11.50 20.93 -3.21
CA ASN A 121 -11.68 22.35 -3.52
C ASN A 121 -12.09 22.48 -4.99
N ARG A 122 -13.18 23.20 -5.30
CA ARG A 122 -13.70 23.39 -6.68
C ARG A 122 -12.66 23.95 -7.68
N ARG A 123 -11.53 24.48 -7.19
CA ARG A 123 -10.38 24.95 -7.98
C ARG A 123 -9.33 23.87 -8.29
N GLN A 124 -9.41 22.71 -7.65
CA GLN A 124 -8.47 21.58 -7.79
C GLN A 124 -9.17 20.49 -8.62
N GLY A 125 -9.14 20.61 -9.95
CA GLY A 125 -9.86 19.72 -10.88
C GLY A 125 -9.37 18.26 -10.98
N HIS A 126 -8.67 17.73 -9.96
CA HIS A 126 -7.93 16.46 -10.04
C HIS A 126 -8.08 15.57 -8.81
N GLY A 127 -9.19 15.68 -8.08
CA GLY A 127 -9.44 14.88 -6.88
C GLY A 127 -9.38 13.37 -7.06
N TRP A 128 -9.92 12.93 -8.19
CA TRP A 128 -9.92 11.52 -8.58
C TRP A 128 -8.52 10.94 -8.74
N ARG A 129 -7.47 11.76 -8.91
CA ARG A 129 -6.11 11.27 -9.09
C ARG A 129 -5.61 10.47 -7.88
N TYR A 130 -5.79 11.02 -6.69
CA TYR A 130 -5.32 10.36 -5.46
C TYR A 130 -6.23 9.18 -5.09
N GLY A 131 -7.53 9.30 -5.35
CA GLY A 131 -8.45 8.16 -5.29
C GLY A 131 -8.07 7.04 -6.26
N PHE A 132 -7.62 7.38 -7.47
CA PHE A 132 -7.14 6.41 -8.45
C PHE A 132 -5.86 5.73 -7.99
N ILE A 133 -4.92 6.46 -7.37
CA ILE A 133 -3.73 5.88 -6.72
C ILE A 133 -4.16 4.87 -5.64
N ASN A 134 -5.06 5.25 -4.74
CA ASN A 134 -5.59 4.32 -3.73
C ASN A 134 -6.22 3.06 -4.38
N TYR A 135 -7.01 3.23 -5.43
CA TYR A 135 -7.65 2.14 -6.15
C TYR A 135 -6.65 1.17 -6.79
N VAL A 136 -5.69 1.66 -7.57
CA VAL A 136 -4.70 0.78 -8.22
C VAL A 136 -3.71 0.19 -7.22
N SER A 137 -3.38 0.91 -6.14
CA SER A 137 -2.61 0.35 -5.02
C SER A 137 -3.36 -0.79 -4.34
N ALA A 138 -4.66 -0.63 -4.08
CA ALA A 138 -5.48 -1.69 -3.50
C ALA A 138 -5.60 -2.92 -4.44
N LEU A 139 -5.68 -2.70 -5.75
CA LEU A 139 -5.59 -3.80 -6.72
C LEU A 139 -4.24 -4.51 -6.69
N ALA A 140 -3.16 -3.75 -6.59
CA ALA A 140 -1.80 -4.28 -6.56
C ALA A 140 -1.41 -4.97 -5.24
N ALA A 141 -2.16 -4.79 -4.15
CA ALA A 141 -1.90 -5.45 -2.88
C ALA A 141 -2.45 -6.90 -2.85
N ASP A 142 -1.85 -7.77 -2.05
CA ASP A 142 -2.38 -9.12 -1.80
C ASP A 142 -3.47 -9.09 -0.72
N VAL A 143 -3.32 -8.20 0.27
CA VAL A 143 -4.31 -7.93 1.32
C VAL A 143 -4.45 -6.43 1.54
N VAL A 144 -5.65 -5.98 1.84
CA VAL A 144 -5.95 -4.57 2.14
C VAL A 144 -6.52 -4.48 3.55
N PHE A 145 -5.94 -3.61 4.36
CA PHE A 145 -6.42 -3.32 5.71
C PHE A 145 -6.95 -1.90 5.80
N PHE A 146 -8.08 -1.75 6.49
CA PHE A 146 -8.64 -0.45 6.85
C PHE A 146 -8.59 -0.25 8.36
N ASN A 147 -8.30 0.97 8.80
CA ASN A 147 -8.24 1.31 10.22
C ASN A 147 -9.58 1.13 10.98
N SER A 148 -10.70 1.01 10.27
CA SER A 148 -12.05 0.91 10.83
C SER A 148 -13.04 0.45 9.77
N GLN A 149 -14.17 -0.11 10.22
CA GLN A 149 -15.28 -0.47 9.34
C GLN A 149 -15.83 0.76 8.60
N PHE A 150 -15.90 1.91 9.27
CA PHE A 150 -16.38 3.16 8.69
C PHE A 150 -15.54 3.59 7.47
N HIS A 151 -14.21 3.59 7.60
CA HIS A 151 -13.32 3.93 6.47
C HIS A 151 -13.40 2.92 5.33
N MET A 152 -13.56 1.63 5.65
CA MET A 152 -13.76 0.58 4.65
C MET A 152 -15.07 0.77 3.88
N ASP A 153 -16.19 0.98 4.57
CA ASP A 153 -17.51 1.18 3.95
C ASP A 153 -17.50 2.40 3.04
N ILE A 154 -16.96 3.52 3.53
CA ILE A 154 -16.79 4.74 2.73
C ILE A 154 -15.98 4.50 1.46
N PHE A 155 -14.87 3.76 1.56
CA PHE A 155 -14.07 3.42 0.38
C PHE A 155 -14.89 2.71 -0.68
N PHE A 156 -15.65 1.70 -0.26
CA PHE A 156 -16.45 0.92 -1.18
C PHE A 156 -17.71 1.62 -1.68
N ASP A 157 -18.24 2.60 -0.94
CA ASP A 157 -19.37 3.41 -1.38
C ASP A 157 -18.97 4.47 -2.41
N GLU A 158 -17.77 5.06 -2.27
CA GLU A 158 -17.28 6.12 -3.15
C GLU A 158 -16.52 5.60 -4.38
N LEU A 159 -15.82 4.48 -4.28
CA LEU A 159 -15.07 3.89 -5.39
C LEU A 159 -15.91 3.70 -6.68
N PRO A 160 -17.13 3.15 -6.66
CA PRO A 160 -17.94 3.04 -7.87
C PRO A 160 -18.33 4.40 -8.44
N ARG A 161 -18.48 5.44 -7.63
CA ARG A 161 -18.81 6.80 -8.10
C ARG A 161 -17.62 7.42 -8.84
N MET A 162 -16.41 7.24 -8.30
CA MET A 162 -15.18 7.65 -8.99
C MET A 162 -15.03 6.91 -10.32
N LEU A 163 -15.17 5.58 -10.33
CA LEU A 163 -14.98 4.78 -11.54
C LEU A 163 -16.01 5.11 -12.64
N LYS A 164 -17.27 5.37 -12.27
CA LYS A 164 -18.32 5.82 -13.20
C LYS A 164 -18.08 7.21 -13.81
N HIS A 165 -17.10 7.96 -13.32
CA HIS A 165 -16.70 9.23 -13.94
C HIS A 165 -15.91 9.01 -15.24
N PHE A 166 -15.30 7.85 -15.44
CA PHE A 166 -14.56 7.50 -16.65
C PHE A 166 -15.50 6.94 -17.74
N ALA A 167 -15.24 7.32 -18.99
CA ALA A 167 -16.20 7.19 -20.09
C ALA A 167 -16.46 5.75 -20.57
N ASP A 168 -15.45 4.87 -20.50
CA ASP A 168 -15.53 3.47 -20.94
C ASP A 168 -14.55 2.60 -20.11
N TYR A 169 -14.73 1.27 -20.12
CA TYR A 169 -13.92 0.30 -19.37
C TYR A 169 -13.64 0.74 -17.93
N ASN A 170 -14.69 1.07 -17.20
CA ASN A 170 -14.57 1.62 -15.84
C ASN A 170 -14.19 0.58 -14.76
N GLU A 171 -13.98 -0.68 -15.15
CA GLU A 171 -13.45 -1.74 -14.28
C GLU A 171 -14.24 -1.95 -12.97
N LEU A 172 -15.55 -1.67 -12.94
CA LEU A 172 -16.38 -1.79 -11.73
C LEU A 172 -16.34 -3.19 -11.08
N THR A 173 -16.11 -4.24 -11.87
CA THR A 173 -15.99 -5.62 -11.38
C THR A 173 -14.77 -5.83 -10.48
N THR A 174 -13.74 -5.00 -10.62
CA THR A 174 -12.53 -5.09 -9.78
C THR A 174 -12.77 -4.66 -8.33
N ILE A 175 -13.89 -3.96 -8.06
CA ILE A 175 -14.30 -3.59 -6.70
C ILE A 175 -14.47 -4.84 -5.85
N ASP A 176 -15.08 -5.90 -6.39
CA ASP A 176 -15.28 -7.15 -5.68
C ASP A 176 -13.96 -7.87 -5.39
N THR A 177 -12.99 -7.79 -6.32
CA THR A 177 -11.62 -8.28 -6.12
C THR A 177 -10.91 -7.57 -4.98
N ILE A 178 -11.07 -6.24 -4.86
CA ILE A 178 -10.51 -5.51 -3.71
C ILE A 178 -11.25 -5.91 -2.43
N ARG A 179 -12.58 -6.01 -2.48
CA ARG A 179 -13.41 -6.35 -1.32
C ARG A 179 -13.07 -7.72 -0.75
N SER A 180 -12.84 -8.74 -1.59
CA SER A 180 -12.57 -10.11 -1.14
C SER A 180 -11.25 -10.26 -0.38
N LYS A 181 -10.32 -9.31 -0.55
CA LYS A 181 -9.02 -9.25 0.16
C LYS A 181 -8.93 -8.10 1.16
N SER A 182 -10.05 -7.46 1.46
CA SER A 182 -10.12 -6.33 2.39
C SER A 182 -10.65 -6.75 3.76
N SER A 183 -10.04 -6.25 4.83
CA SER A 183 -10.53 -6.42 6.20
C SER A 183 -10.20 -5.22 7.08
N VAL A 184 -10.85 -5.15 8.24
CA VAL A 184 -10.58 -4.11 9.24
C VAL A 184 -9.46 -4.58 10.17
N LEU A 185 -8.43 -3.76 10.31
CA LEU A 185 -7.38 -3.90 11.30
C LEU A 185 -7.28 -2.57 12.07
N PRO A 186 -7.87 -2.48 13.28
CA PRO A 186 -7.89 -1.23 14.03
C PRO A 186 -6.48 -0.72 14.37
N LEU A 187 -6.35 0.60 14.52
CA LEU A 187 -5.16 1.19 15.12
C LEU A 187 -5.03 0.65 16.55
N GLY A 188 -3.97 -0.11 16.83
CA GLY A 188 -3.64 -0.58 18.18
C GLY A 188 -3.20 0.58 19.06
N LEU A 189 -4.14 1.39 19.52
CA LEU A 189 -3.91 2.48 20.46
C LEU A 189 -4.18 1.97 21.88
N ASP A 190 -3.20 2.15 22.77
CA ASP A 190 -3.46 2.17 24.20
C ASP A 190 -4.16 3.51 24.51
N LEU A 191 -5.46 3.46 24.83
CA LEU A 191 -6.25 4.62 25.24
C LEU A 191 -6.12 4.89 26.75
#